data_AF-A0A444R0Q9-F1
#
_entry.id   AF-A0A444R0Q9-F1
#
_cell.length_a   1.000
_cell.length_b   1.000
_cell.length_c   1.000
_cell.angle_alpha   90.00
_cell.angle_beta   90.00
_cell.angle_gamma   90.00
#
_symmetry.space_group_name_H-M   'P 1'
#
loop_
_entity.id
_entity.type
_entity.pdbx_description
1 polymer ?
#
loop_
_entity_poly.entity_id
_entity_poly.type
_entity_poly.pdbx_seq_one_letter_code
_entity_poly.pdbx_strand_id
1 'polypeptide(L)'
;MSDINHAGSDLIFELEDRPPFHQALVGAITHLLAIFVPMVTPALIVGAALQLSAETTAYLVSMAMIASGIGTWLQVNRYGIVGSGLLSIQSVNFSFVTVMIALG
;
A
#
# COMPACT_ATOMS: atom_id res chain seq x y z
N MET A 1 16.35 -22.95 31.50
CA MET A 1 15.03 -22.44 31.90
C MET A 1 15.22 -21.07 32.50
N SER A 2 14.88 -20.03 31.74
CA SER A 2 14.78 -18.65 32.22
C SER A 2 13.52 -18.09 31.57
N ASP A 3 12.50 -17.91 32.41
CA ASP A 3 11.14 -17.56 32.05
C ASP A 3 11.10 -16.20 31.32
N ILE A 4 10.75 -16.24 30.03
CA ILE A 4 10.43 -15.04 29.27
C ILE A 4 9.00 -14.66 29.62
N ASN A 5 8.88 -13.74 30.55
CA ASN A 5 7.65 -13.04 30.91
C ASN A 5 7.05 -12.42 29.63
N HIS A 6 5.89 -12.91 29.18
CA HIS A 6 5.08 -12.25 28.15
C HIS A 6 4.57 -10.93 28.74
N ALA A 7 5.32 -9.84 28.55
CA ALA A 7 4.76 -8.51 28.62
C ALA A 7 3.74 -8.39 27.48
N GLY A 8 2.46 -8.56 27.83
CA GLY A 8 1.33 -8.54 26.89
C GLY A 8 1.42 -7.35 25.96
N SER A 9 1.41 -7.62 24.65
CA SER A 9 1.38 -6.57 23.65
C SER A 9 0.07 -5.78 23.82
N ASP A 10 0.16 -4.46 23.90
CA ASP A 10 -0.98 -3.53 23.99
C ASP A 10 -1.78 -3.44 22.67
N LEU A 11 -1.86 -4.55 21.95
CA LEU A 11 -2.51 -4.67 20.65
C LEU A 11 -3.98 -5.02 20.84
N ILE A 12 -4.85 -4.24 20.18
CA ILE A 12 -6.30 -4.50 20.15
C ILE A 12 -6.60 -5.80 19.37
N PHE A 13 -5.78 -6.12 18.36
CA PHE A 13 -5.81 -7.37 17.58
C PHE A 13 -4.38 -7.82 17.28
N GLU A 14 -4.09 -9.11 17.42
CA GLU A 14 -2.87 -9.74 16.94
C GLU A 14 -2.90 -9.89 15.40
N LEU A 15 -1.76 -10.19 14.79
CA LEU A 15 -1.61 -10.26 13.33
C LEU A 15 -2.58 -11.27 12.67
N GLU A 16 -2.76 -12.42 13.31
CA GLU A 16 -3.57 -13.54 12.80
C GLU A 16 -5.03 -13.46 13.28
N ASP A 17 -5.35 -12.45 14.10
CA ASP A 17 -6.70 -12.28 14.61
C ASP A 17 -7.66 -11.90 13.49
N ARG A 18 -8.87 -12.44 13.58
CA ARG A 18 -9.94 -12.17 12.63
C ARG A 18 -10.97 -11.28 13.32
N PRO A 19 -10.83 -9.93 13.23
CA PRO A 19 -11.79 -9.03 13.83
C PRO A 19 -13.20 -9.24 13.23
N PRO A 20 -14.26 -8.87 13.95
CA PRO A 20 -15.62 -8.88 13.42
C PRO A 20 -15.71 -8.15 12.08
N PHE A 21 -16.50 -8.69 11.14
CA PHE A 21 -16.59 -8.19 9.77
C PHE A 21 -16.79 -6.67 9.66
N HIS A 22 -17.62 -6.10 10.54
CA HIS A 22 -17.87 -4.65 10.55
C HIS A 22 -16.63 -3.83 10.92
N GLN A 23 -15.82 -4.26 11.89
CA GLN A 23 -14.58 -3.59 12.27
C GLN A 23 -13.52 -3.75 11.18
N ALA A 24 -13.42 -4.95 10.62
CA ALA A 24 -12.51 -5.24 9.50
C ALA A 24 -12.84 -4.37 8.28
N LEU A 25 -14.12 -4.24 7.93
CA LEU A 25 -14.57 -3.44 6.79
C LEU A 25 -14.30 -1.95 6.99
N VAL A 26 -14.64 -1.41 8.17
CA VAL A 26 -14.37 0.00 8.48
C VAL A 26 -12.87 0.27 8.48
N GLY A 27 -12.07 -0.61 9.09
CA GLY A 27 -10.62 -0.53 9.07
C GLY A 27 -10.05 -0.58 7.65
N ALA A 28 -10.54 -1.48 6.80
CA ALA A 28 -10.11 -1.58 5.41
C ALA A 28 -10.44 -0.31 4.61
N ILE A 29 -11.63 0.27 4.80
CA ILE A 29 -12.03 1.51 4.12
C ILE A 29 -11.17 2.69 4.59
N THR A 30 -11.01 2.89 5.90
CA THR A 30 -10.20 4.01 6.41
C THR A 30 -8.75 3.88 5.98
N HIS A 31 -8.23 2.65 5.95
CA HIS A 31 -6.89 2.38 5.46
C HIS A 31 -6.76 2.68 3.96
N LEU A 32 -7.71 2.22 3.15
CA LEU A 32 -7.76 2.52 1.70
C LEU A 32 -7.78 4.03 1.46
N LEU A 33 -8.62 4.77 2.19
CA LEU A 33 -8.71 6.23 2.08
C LEU A 33 -7.40 6.91 2.53
N ALA A 34 -6.75 6.41 3.57
CA ALA A 34 -5.48 6.94 4.06
C ALA A 34 -4.34 6.79 3.04
N ILE A 35 -4.29 5.67 2.31
CA ILE A 35 -3.25 5.42 1.31
C ILE A 35 -3.58 5.97 -0.09
N PHE A 36 -4.84 6.34 -0.34
CA PHE A 36 -5.29 6.75 -1.67
C PHE A 36 -4.56 7.99 -2.19
N VAL A 37 -4.53 9.07 -1.42
CA VAL A 37 -3.85 10.32 -1.81
C VAL A 37 -2.37 10.09 -2.12
N PRO A 38 -1.55 9.52 -1.20
CA PRO A 38 -0.13 9.30 -1.49
C PRO A 38 0.13 8.32 -2.64
N MET A 39 -0.84 7.46 -2.99
CA MET A 39 -0.73 6.56 -4.15
C MET A 39 -0.96 7.28 -5.48
N VAL A 40 -1.92 8.20 -5.52
CA VAL A 40 -2.31 8.92 -6.75
C VAL A 40 -1.39 10.12 -7.03
N THR A 41 -0.93 10.81 -5.98
CA THR A 41 -0.14 12.05 -6.10
C THR A 41 1.11 11.93 -6.98
N PRO A 42 1.97 10.89 -6.88
CA PRO A 42 3.13 10.75 -7.74
C PRO A 42 2.80 10.76 -9.24
N ALA A 43 1.75 10.03 -9.65
CA ALA A 43 1.32 9.97 -11.04
C ALA A 43 0.79 11.32 -11.53
N LEU A 44 0.07 12.06 -10.69
CA LEU A 44 -0.39 13.42 -11.00
C LEU A 44 0.77 14.41 -11.11
N ILE A 45 1.78 14.32 -10.23
CA ILE A 45 2.96 15.19 -10.29
C ILE A 45 3.72 14.95 -11.61
N VAL A 46 3.95 13.69 -11.97
CA VAL A 46 4.63 13.34 -13.23
C VAL A 46 3.81 13.80 -14.44
N GLY A 47 2.49 13.55 -14.44
CA GLY A 47 1.60 13.97 -15.52
C GLY A 47 1.59 15.48 -15.73
N ALA A 48 1.57 16.26 -14.65
CA ALA A 48 1.65 17.72 -14.70
C ALA A 48 3.02 18.21 -15.18
N ALA A 49 4.11 17.65 -14.67
CA ALA A 49 5.48 18.05 -15.01
C ALA A 49 5.83 17.78 -16.48
N LEU A 50 5.35 16.66 -17.04
CA LEU A 50 5.56 16.28 -18.44
C LEU A 50 4.45 16.78 -19.37
N GLN A 51 3.49 17.57 -18.88
CA GLN A 51 2.36 18.11 -19.64
C GLN A 51 1.55 17.03 -20.40
N LEU A 52 1.36 15.87 -19.76
CA LEU A 52 0.62 14.75 -20.35
C LEU A 52 -0.87 15.08 -20.48
N SER A 53 -1.54 14.40 -21.43
CA SER A 53 -3.00 14.51 -21.55
C SER A 53 -3.70 13.98 -20.28
N ALA A 54 -4.91 14.48 -20.01
CA ALA A 54 -5.72 14.02 -18.88
C ALA A 54 -6.01 12.51 -18.97
N GLU A 55 -6.19 11.99 -20.18
CA GLU A 55 -6.38 10.56 -20.44
C GLU A 55 -5.14 9.74 -20.03
N THR A 56 -3.94 10.17 -20.45
CA THR A 56 -2.69 9.47 -20.10
C THR A 56 -2.41 9.54 -18.60
N THR A 57 -2.65 10.69 -17.97
CA THR A 57 -2.47 10.86 -16.53
C THR A 57 -3.44 9.97 -15.74
N ALA A 58 -4.71 9.91 -16.14
CA ALA A 58 -5.69 9.02 -15.54
C ALA A 58 -5.29 7.55 -15.71
N TYR A 59 -4.78 7.17 -16.89
CA TYR A 59 -4.26 5.83 -17.15
C TYR A 59 -3.09 5.47 -16.21
N LEU A 60 -2.13 6.38 -16.02
CA LEU A 60 -1.01 6.17 -15.08
C LEU A 60 -1.49 5.96 -13.65
N VAL A 61 -2.48 6.76 -13.21
CA VAL A 61 -3.11 6.58 -11.89
C VAL A 61 -3.76 5.21 -11.77
N SER A 62 -4.55 4.79 -12.77
CA SER A 62 -5.18 3.47 -12.78
C SER A 62 -4.16 2.33 -12.74
N MET A 63 -3.10 2.42 -13.53
CA MET A 63 -2.02 1.42 -13.54
C MET A 63 -1.29 1.36 -12.20
N ALA A 64 -1.00 2.52 -11.59
CA ALA A 64 -0.38 2.59 -10.27
C ALA A 64 -1.25 1.93 -9.18
N MET A 65 -2.57 2.16 -9.20
CA MET A 65 -3.50 1.54 -8.26
C MET A 65 -3.59 0.02 -8.44
N ILE A 66 -3.64 -0.46 -9.69
CA ILE A 66 -3.66 -1.91 -9.98
C ILE A 66 -2.36 -2.56 -9.52
N ALA A 67 -1.20 -1.97 -9.86
CA ALA A 67 0.11 -2.49 -9.47
C ALA A 67 0.27 -2.53 -7.94
N SER A 68 -0.17 -1.47 -7.25
CA SER A 68 -0.20 -1.41 -5.78
C SER A 68 -1.08 -2.50 -5.17
N GLY A 69 -2.28 -2.73 -5.73
CA GLY A 69 -3.18 -3.80 -5.28
C GLY A 69 -2.54 -5.18 -5.42
N ILE A 70 -1.96 -5.46 -6.59
CA ILE A 70 -1.26 -6.73 -6.85
C ILE A 70 -0.07 -6.90 -5.91
N GLY A 71 0.76 -5.86 -5.73
CA GLY A 71 1.92 -5.90 -4.86
C GLY A 71 1.55 -6.12 -3.40
N THR A 72 0.51 -5.43 -2.92
CA THR A 72 -0.02 -5.60 -1.55
C THR A 72 -0.56 -7.00 -1.36
N TRP A 73 -1.33 -7.53 -2.31
CA TRP A 73 -1.83 -8.90 -2.25
C TRP A 73 -0.69 -9.93 -2.20
N LEU A 74 0.34 -9.76 -3.03
CA LEU A 74 1.51 -10.63 -3.02
C LEU A 74 2.28 -10.55 -1.69
N GLN A 75 2.36 -9.38 -1.08
CA GLN A 75 3.13 -9.17 0.14
C GLN A 75 2.41 -9.71 1.38
N VAL A 76 1.09 -9.53 1.44
CA VAL A 76 0.23 -10.02 2.52
C VAL A 76 0.12 -11.54 2.51
N ASN A 77 0.14 -12.18 1.34
CA ASN A 77 0.10 -13.64 1.24
C ASN A 77 1.51 -14.22 1.17
N ARG A 78 1.94 -14.96 2.20
CA ARG A 78 3.22 -15.69 2.15
C ARG A 78 3.08 -16.95 1.31
N TYR A 79 3.60 -16.93 0.09
CA TYR A 79 3.74 -18.09 -0.78
C TYR A 79 5.19 -18.60 -0.75
N GLY A 80 5.53 -19.39 0.27
CA GLY A 80 6.89 -19.88 0.46
C GLY A 80 7.88 -18.75 0.77
N ILE A 81 8.82 -18.47 -0.15
CA ILE A 81 9.81 -17.38 -0.04
C ILE A 81 9.29 -16.02 -0.53
N VAL A 82 8.13 -16.00 -1.19
CA VAL A 82 7.55 -14.77 -1.75
C VAL A 82 6.45 -14.25 -0.82
N GLY A 83 6.51 -12.96 -0.49
CA GLY A 83 5.57 -12.31 0.43
C GLY A 83 5.98 -12.44 1.90
N SER A 84 5.70 -11.40 2.68
CA SER A 84 6.08 -11.36 4.10
C SER A 84 5.10 -12.13 4.97
N GLY A 85 3.85 -12.30 4.52
CA GLY A 85 2.78 -12.83 5.38
C GLY A 85 2.30 -11.79 6.40
N LEU A 86 2.70 -10.53 6.23
CA LEU A 86 2.36 -9.41 7.11
C LEU A 86 1.49 -8.42 6.36
N LEU A 87 0.72 -7.59 7.08
CA LEU A 87 0.04 -6.43 6.51
C LEU A 87 1.08 -5.40 6.04
N SER A 88 1.58 -5.58 4.81
CA SER A 88 2.61 -4.76 4.19
C SER A 88 2.08 -4.23 2.87
N ILE A 89 1.60 -3.00 2.92
CA ILE A 89 0.92 -2.35 1.80
C ILE A 89 1.94 -1.72 0.88
N GLN A 90 1.85 -2.03 -0.40
CA GLN A 90 2.75 -1.53 -1.42
C GLN A 90 2.18 -0.24 -2.01
N SER A 91 2.89 0.86 -1.86
CA SER A 91 2.51 2.17 -2.41
C SER A 91 3.50 2.62 -3.50
N VAL A 92 3.17 3.72 -4.16
CA VAL A 92 4.08 4.36 -5.12
C VAL A 92 5.13 5.15 -4.34
N ASN A 93 6.41 4.90 -4.64
CA ASN A 93 7.51 5.59 -3.97
C ASN A 93 7.79 6.95 -4.64
N PHE A 94 7.66 8.03 -3.85
CA PHE A 94 7.89 9.42 -4.27
C PHE A 94 9.32 9.70 -4.77
N SER A 95 10.32 8.94 -4.32
CA SER A 95 11.71 9.10 -4.79
C SER A 95 11.84 8.91 -6.31
N PHE A 96 10.99 8.07 -6.91
CA PHE A 96 11.02 7.84 -8.36
C PHE A 96 10.39 8.95 -9.19
N VAL A 97 9.63 9.87 -8.59
CA VAL A 97 8.99 10.99 -9.31
C VAL A 97 10.05 11.84 -10.02
N THR A 98 11.12 12.20 -9.30
CA THR A 98 12.22 13.01 -9.85
C THR A 98 12.92 12.31 -11.01
N VAL A 99 13.12 11.00 -10.90
CA VAL A 99 13.74 10.17 -11.96
C VAL A 99 12.84 10.09 -13.19
N MET A 100 11.53 9.88 -13.00
CA MET A 100 10.57 9.84 -14.11
C MET A 100 10.52 11.16 -14.88
N ILE A 101 10.52 12.30 -14.17
CA ILE A 101 10.54 13.63 -14.79
C ILE A 101 11.85 13.89 -15.52
N ALA A 102 12.99 13.40 -15.01
CA ALA A 102 14.28 13.58 -15.65
C ALA A 102 14.47 12.75 -16.93
N LEU A 103 13.75 11.63 -17.07
CA LEU A 103 13.84 10.72 -18.20
C LEU A 103 12.79 10.98 -19.29
N GLY A 104 11.63 11.53 -18.92
CA GLY A 104 10.52 11.86 -19.83
C GLY A 104 10.72 13.19 -20.53
#